data_AF-A0A3M2EC06-F1
#
_entry.id   AF-A0A3M2EC06-F1
#
_cell.length_a   1.000
_cell.length_b   1.000
_cell.length_c   1.000
_cell.angle_alpha   90.00
_cell.angle_beta   90.00
_cell.angle_gamma   90.00
#
_symmetry.space_group_name_H-M   'P 1'
#
loop_
_entity.id
_entity.type
_entity.pdbx_description
1 polymer ?
#
loop_
_entity_poly.entity_id
_entity_poly.type
_entity_poly.pdbx_seq_one_letter_code
_entity_poly.pdbx_strand_id
1 'polypeptide(L)'
;REFLGRMALFLLMRQPNALFMLDEPETHFNDVWKRELVNLLADALEGYQATVLLSTHSSIVISDIAHPQMVLLVKDERGYTRPLDIRTPTLGADPSDIAVAVLGAGGSAGSLADEELDAALKRGDREELERLLAIVSPGYWRFRIRSRLEDLNAASDQTA
;
A
#
# COMPACT_ATOMS: atom_id res chain seq x y z
N ARG A 1 9.53 -23.13 -5.79
CA ARG A 1 9.53 -23.80 -7.11
C ARG A 1 8.77 -22.99 -8.16
N GLU A 2 7.61 -22.38 -7.84
CA GLU A 2 6.83 -21.57 -8.79
C GLU A 2 7.52 -20.28 -9.26
N PHE A 3 8.21 -19.56 -8.36
CA PHE A 3 8.92 -18.32 -8.68
C PHE A 3 9.90 -18.47 -9.85
N LEU A 4 10.74 -19.51 -9.81
CA LEU A 4 11.75 -19.76 -10.85
C LEU A 4 11.09 -20.07 -12.21
N GLY A 5 9.94 -20.76 -12.20
CA GLY A 5 9.18 -21.04 -13.41
C GLY A 5 8.59 -19.79 -14.04
N ARG A 6 8.04 -18.87 -13.23
CA ARG A 6 7.51 -17.58 -13.70
C ARG A 6 8.63 -16.68 -14.25
N MET A 7 9.77 -16.60 -13.57
CA MET A 7 10.94 -15.84 -14.04
C MET A 7 11.55 -16.42 -15.33
N ALA A 8 11.61 -17.75 -15.44
CA ALA A 8 12.06 -18.41 -16.67
C ALA A 8 11.16 -18.07 -17.87
N LEU A 9 9.85 -17.89 -17.65
CA LEU A 9 8.92 -17.48 -18.71
C LEU A 9 9.26 -16.08 -19.25
N PHE A 10 9.60 -15.12 -18.39
CA PHE A 10 10.01 -13.78 -18.83
C PHE A 10 11.30 -13.82 -19.66
N LEU A 11 12.28 -14.61 -19.24
CA LEU A 11 13.53 -14.77 -19.98
C LEU A 11 13.31 -15.46 -21.34
N LEU A 12 12.36 -16.40 -21.44
CA LEU A 12 12.00 -17.10 -22.68
C LEU A 12 11.17 -16.23 -23.64
N MET A 13 10.46 -15.23 -23.13
CA MET A 13 9.59 -14.35 -23.91
C MET A 13 10.29 -13.05 -24.35
N ARG A 14 11.63 -13.03 -24.35
CA ARG A 14 12.51 -11.97 -24.90
C ARG A 14 12.34 -11.81 -26.42
N GLN A 15 11.19 -11.29 -26.82
CA GLN A 15 10.83 -10.98 -28.19
C GLN A 15 10.78 -9.46 -28.37
N PRO A 16 11.24 -8.91 -29.50
CA PRO A 16 11.05 -7.49 -29.80
C PRO A 16 9.56 -7.18 -29.96
N ASN A 17 9.13 -6.01 -29.46
CA ASN A 17 7.75 -5.50 -29.54
C ASN A 17 6.71 -6.37 -28.81
N ALA A 18 7.03 -6.84 -27.61
CA ALA A 18 6.13 -7.67 -26.81
C ALA A 18 5.28 -6.85 -25.81
N LEU A 19 4.03 -7.26 -25.61
CA LEU A 19 3.16 -6.80 -24.52
C LEU A 19 2.99 -7.95 -23.51
N PHE A 20 3.40 -7.72 -22.28
CA PHE A 20 3.22 -8.63 -21.16
C PHE A 20 2.03 -8.18 -20.33
N MET A 21 1.10 -9.08 -20.04
CA MET A 21 -0.03 -8.83 -19.14
C MET A 21 0.06 -9.81 -17.97
N LEU A 22 0.29 -9.28 -16.78
CA LEU A 22 0.57 -10.06 -15.57
C LEU A 22 -0.51 -9.80 -14.54
N ASP A 23 -1.22 -10.86 -14.18
CA ASP A 23 -2.23 -10.81 -13.14
C ASP A 23 -1.65 -11.34 -11.82
N GLU A 24 -1.43 -10.43 -10.88
CA GLU A 24 -0.82 -10.68 -9.57
C GLU A 24 0.39 -11.64 -9.61
N PRO A 25 1.43 -11.34 -10.41
CA PRO A 25 2.60 -12.22 -10.56
C PRO A 25 3.32 -12.47 -9.23
N GLU A 26 3.16 -11.58 -8.25
CA GLU A 26 3.68 -11.70 -6.89
C GLU A 26 2.86 -12.63 -5.97
N THR A 27 1.75 -13.19 -6.43
CA THR A 27 0.96 -14.11 -5.59
C THR A 27 1.83 -15.31 -5.21
N HIS A 28 1.90 -15.57 -3.90
CA HIS A 28 2.81 -16.51 -3.22
C HIS A 28 4.28 -16.07 -3.06
N PHE A 29 4.61 -14.82 -3.36
CA PHE A 29 5.94 -14.27 -3.06
C PHE A 29 5.99 -13.81 -1.61
N ASN A 30 7.16 -13.96 -0.98
CA ASN A 30 7.42 -13.30 0.29
C ASN A 30 7.67 -11.80 0.05
N ASP A 31 7.68 -11.01 1.13
CA ASP A 31 7.80 -9.56 1.01
C ASP A 31 9.17 -9.08 0.52
N VAL A 32 10.21 -9.92 0.58
CA VAL A 32 11.51 -9.61 -0.03
C VAL A 32 11.37 -9.66 -1.55
N TRP A 33 10.78 -10.74 -2.09
CA TRP A 33 10.60 -10.89 -3.53
C TRP A 33 9.57 -9.91 -4.13
N LYS A 34 8.57 -9.49 -3.35
CA LYS A 34 7.62 -8.44 -3.78
C LYS A 34 8.33 -7.10 -4.03
N ARG A 35 9.31 -6.75 -3.20
CA ARG A 35 10.11 -5.52 -3.35
C ARG A 35 11.01 -5.57 -4.58
N GLU A 36 11.47 -6.75 -4.95
CA GLU A 36 12.35 -6.92 -6.13
C GLU A 36 11.59 -7.14 -7.43
N LEU A 37 10.26 -7.26 -7.42
CA LEU A 37 9.49 -7.64 -8.61
C LEU A 37 9.73 -6.68 -9.79
N VAL A 38 9.66 -5.37 -9.54
CA VAL A 38 9.80 -4.35 -10.59
C VAL A 38 11.23 -4.37 -11.14
N ASN A 39 12.24 -4.44 -10.28
CA ASN A 39 13.65 -4.57 -10.67
C ASN A 39 13.87 -5.83 -11.53
N LEU A 40 13.37 -6.98 -11.10
CA LEU A 40 13.51 -8.24 -11.82
C LEU A 40 12.87 -8.18 -13.21
N LEU A 41 11.70 -7.55 -13.34
CA LEU A 41 11.05 -7.35 -14.63
C LEU A 41 11.85 -6.39 -15.53
N ALA A 42 12.37 -5.30 -14.96
CA ALA A 42 13.21 -4.35 -15.67
C ALA A 42 14.50 -5.02 -16.20
N ASP A 43 15.20 -5.77 -15.35
CA ASP A 43 16.43 -6.49 -15.69
C ASP A 43 16.18 -7.59 -16.73
N ALA A 44 15.08 -8.34 -16.59
CA ALA A 44 14.74 -9.39 -17.54
C ALA A 44 14.46 -8.83 -18.94
N LEU A 45 13.87 -7.63 -19.03
CA LEU A 45 13.46 -7.00 -20.28
C LEU A 45 14.43 -5.92 -20.79
N GLU A 46 15.54 -5.70 -20.08
CA GLU A 46 16.56 -4.74 -20.49
C GLU A 46 17.06 -5.01 -21.92
N GLY A 47 17.07 -3.97 -22.76
CA GLY A 47 17.47 -4.06 -24.17
C GLY A 47 16.38 -4.54 -25.14
N TYR A 48 15.17 -4.85 -24.65
CA TYR A 48 14.03 -5.22 -25.49
C TYR A 48 12.95 -4.13 -25.49
N GLN A 49 12.32 -3.91 -26.64
CA GLN A 49 11.13 -3.07 -26.72
C GLN A 49 9.93 -3.88 -26.20
N ALA A 50 9.66 -3.77 -24.90
CA ALA A 50 8.58 -4.47 -24.23
C ALA A 50 7.72 -3.50 -23.41
N THR A 51 6.42 -3.74 -23.36
CA THR A 51 5.49 -3.08 -22.43
C THR A 51 4.97 -4.11 -21.44
N VAL A 52 4.93 -3.75 -20.16
CA VAL A 52 4.38 -4.62 -19.10
C VAL A 52 3.15 -3.94 -18.51
N LEU A 53 2.02 -4.63 -18.52
CA LEU A 53 0.82 -4.30 -17.77
C LEU A 53 0.72 -5.27 -16.59
N LEU A 54 0.62 -4.71 -15.39
CA LEU A 54 0.61 -5.43 -14.13
C LEU A 54 -0.67 -5.09 -13.35
N SER A 55 -1.47 -6.09 -12.98
CA SER A 55 -2.47 -5.95 -11.91
C SER A 55 -1.91 -6.47 -10.61
N THR A 56 -2.18 -5.74 -9.52
CA THR A 56 -1.71 -6.07 -8.19
C THR A 56 -2.64 -5.50 -7.12
N HIS A 57 -2.81 -6.25 -6.03
CA HIS A 57 -3.36 -5.75 -4.77
C HIS A 57 -2.27 -5.56 -3.70
N SER A 58 -1.00 -5.72 -4.05
CA SER A 58 0.14 -5.62 -3.14
C SER A 58 0.58 -4.17 -2.98
N SER A 59 0.37 -3.62 -1.79
CA SER A 59 0.85 -2.27 -1.47
C SER A 59 2.38 -2.15 -1.54
N ILE A 60 3.12 -3.24 -1.29
CA ILE A 60 4.58 -3.29 -1.44
C ILE A 60 4.98 -3.08 -2.91
N VAL A 61 4.28 -3.71 -3.85
CA VAL A 61 4.59 -3.55 -5.29
C VAL A 61 4.21 -2.15 -5.75
N ILE A 62 3.06 -1.64 -5.32
CA ILE A 62 2.59 -0.28 -5.64
C ILE A 62 3.57 0.78 -5.10
N SER A 63 4.22 0.54 -3.95
CA SER A 63 5.21 1.47 -3.41
C SER A 63 6.45 1.66 -4.29
N ASP A 64 6.70 0.74 -5.23
CA ASP A 64 7.86 0.79 -6.10
C ASP A 64 7.54 1.43 -7.47
N ILE A 65 6.30 1.89 -7.66
CA ILE A 65 5.81 2.45 -8.92
C ILE A 65 5.33 3.88 -8.71
N ALA A 66 5.70 4.79 -9.61
CA ALA A 66 5.23 6.17 -9.56
C ALA A 66 3.76 6.27 -10.01
N HIS A 67 2.97 7.06 -9.30
CA HIS A 67 1.53 7.25 -9.55
C HIS A 67 1.11 7.52 -11.01
N PRO A 68 1.88 8.25 -11.86
CA PRO A 68 1.47 8.48 -13.25
C PRO A 68 1.45 7.21 -14.11
N GLN A 69 2.09 6.13 -13.65
CA GLN A 69 2.14 4.83 -14.34
C GLN A 69 1.05 3.88 -13.86
N MET A 70 0.10 4.36 -13.05
CA MET A 70 -0.91 3.53 -12.40
C MET A 70 -2.32 3.99 -12.68
N VAL A 71 -3.23 3.03 -12.78
CA VAL A 71 -4.67 3.24 -12.90
C VAL A 71 -5.33 2.43 -11.81
N LEU A 72 -6.08 3.09 -10.93
CA LEU A 72 -6.87 2.40 -9.92
C LEU A 72 -8.20 1.96 -10.53
N LEU A 73 -8.56 0.70 -10.31
CA LEU A 73 -9.86 0.17 -10.72
C LEU A 73 -10.78 0.10 -9.50
N VAL A 74 -11.89 0.83 -9.52
CA VAL A 74 -12.90 0.83 -8.45
C VAL A 74 -14.24 0.35 -8.96
N LYS A 75 -15.07 -0.24 -8.11
CA LYS A 75 -16.46 -0.53 -8.43
C LYS A 75 -17.34 0.64 -8.04
N ASP A 76 -18.26 1.03 -8.93
CA ASP A 76 -19.31 1.99 -8.61
C ASP A 76 -20.44 1.35 -7.78
N GLU A 77 -21.41 2.16 -7.35
CA GLU A 77 -22.58 1.71 -6.57
C GLU A 77 -23.43 0.66 -7.30
N ARG A 78 -23.29 0.56 -8.63
CA ARG A 78 -24.01 -0.39 -9.49
C ARG A 78 -23.19 -1.64 -9.80
N GLY A 79 -21.96 -1.73 -9.28
CA GLY A 79 -21.04 -2.85 -9.44
C GLY A 79 -20.18 -2.82 -10.71
N TYR A 80 -20.23 -1.76 -11.51
CA TYR A 80 -19.40 -1.61 -12.70
C TYR A 80 -18.00 -1.10 -12.35
N THR A 81 -16.97 -1.62 -13.02
CA THR A 81 -15.60 -1.15 -12.85
C THR A 81 -15.39 0.18 -13.56
N ARG A 82 -14.81 1.15 -12.86
CA ARG A 82 -14.42 2.45 -13.39
C ARG A 82 -12.94 2.72 -13.10
N PRO A 83 -12.17 3.25 -14.08
CA PRO A 83 -10.82 3.71 -13.81
C PRO A 83 -10.84 5.03 -13.02
N LEU A 84 -9.89 5.17 -12.10
CA LEU A 84 -9.61 6.39 -11.35
C LEU A 84 -8.12 6.70 -11.43
N ASP A 85 -7.81 7.95 -11.76
CA ASP A 85 -6.44 8.44 -11.71
C ASP A 85 -5.97 8.60 -10.27
N ILE A 86 -4.84 7.98 -9.94
CA ILE A 86 -4.20 8.13 -8.63
C ILE A 86 -3.46 9.47 -8.62
N ARG A 87 -3.86 10.37 -7.73
CA ARG A 87 -3.17 11.66 -7.52
C ARG A 87 -2.18 11.63 -6.36
N THR A 88 -2.28 10.62 -5.50
CA THR A 88 -1.43 10.45 -4.33
C THR A 88 -0.06 9.93 -4.78
N PRO A 89 1.06 10.55 -4.37
CA PRO A 89 2.38 9.99 -4.59
C PRO A 89 2.53 8.62 -3.93
N THR A 90 3.04 7.64 -4.67
CA THR A 90 3.15 6.24 -4.23
C THR A 90 4.58 5.73 -4.15
N LEU A 91 5.49 6.27 -4.97
CA LEU A 91 6.88 5.84 -5.02
C LEU A 91 7.55 6.09 -3.66
N GLY A 92 8.06 5.02 -3.04
CA GLY A 92 8.69 5.02 -1.73
C GLY A 92 7.72 5.23 -0.55
N ALA A 93 6.41 5.22 -0.78
CA ALA A 93 5.43 5.35 0.30
C ALA A 93 5.39 4.09 1.17
N ASP A 94 5.02 4.24 2.44
CA ASP A 94 4.85 3.08 3.32
C ASP A 94 3.71 2.18 2.79
N PRO A 95 3.89 0.86 2.73
CA PRO A 95 2.86 -0.05 2.24
C PRO A 95 1.54 0.07 3.00
N SER A 96 1.55 0.47 4.27
CA SER A 96 0.35 0.66 5.08
C SER A 96 -0.39 1.93 4.66
N ASP A 97 0.33 2.99 4.31
CA ASP A 97 -0.26 4.23 3.80
C ASP A 97 -0.91 4.01 2.43
N ILE A 98 -0.27 3.22 1.55
CA ILE A 98 -0.86 2.83 0.26
C ILE A 98 -2.12 1.98 0.47
N ALA A 99 -2.08 1.02 1.39
CA ALA A 99 -3.23 0.18 1.67
C ALA A 99 -4.46 1.03 2.04
N VAL A 100 -4.29 2.03 2.90
CA VAL A 100 -5.39 2.92 3.31
C VAL A 100 -5.75 3.93 2.21
N ALA A 101 -4.77 4.68 1.71
CA ALA A 101 -5.02 5.84 0.85
C ALA A 101 -5.32 5.49 -0.61
N VAL A 102 -4.80 4.36 -1.12
CA VAL A 102 -4.95 3.94 -2.52
C VAL A 102 -5.89 2.74 -2.64
N LEU A 103 -5.71 1.71 -1.81
CA LEU A 103 -6.50 0.48 -1.88
C LEU A 103 -7.80 0.55 -1.06
N GLY A 104 -8.00 1.61 -0.27
CA GLY A 104 -9.20 1.79 0.54
C GLY A 104 -9.34 0.74 1.65
N ALA A 105 -8.22 0.22 2.15
CA ALA A 105 -8.24 -0.63 3.34
C ALA A 105 -8.84 0.16 4.50
N GLY A 106 -9.76 -0.46 5.25
CA GLY A 106 -10.47 0.16 6.37
C GLY A 106 -9.56 0.63 7.52
N GLY A 107 -8.28 0.26 7.48
CA GLY A 107 -7.23 0.79 8.32
C GLY A 107 -5.87 0.25 7.92
N SER A 108 -4.83 0.72 8.63
CA SER A 108 -3.43 0.42 8.34
C SER A 108 -2.91 -0.82 9.08
N ALA A 109 -3.73 -1.41 9.95
CA ALA A 109 -3.37 -2.58 10.75
C ALA A 109 -4.41 -3.70 10.60
N GLY A 110 -4.39 -4.67 11.51
CA GLY A 110 -5.44 -5.69 11.55
C GLY A 110 -6.76 -5.09 12.04
N SER A 111 -7.89 -5.60 11.54
CA SER A 111 -9.23 -5.06 11.83
C SER A 111 -9.52 -4.89 13.33
N LEU A 112 -9.08 -5.85 14.17
CA LEU A 112 -9.24 -5.75 15.63
C LEU A 112 -8.50 -4.55 16.21
N ALA A 113 -7.24 -4.35 15.83
CA ALA A 113 -6.44 -3.23 16.32
C ALA A 113 -6.97 -1.90 15.78
N ASP A 114 -7.40 -1.86 14.52
CA ASP A 114 -7.99 -0.67 13.92
C ASP A 114 -9.28 -0.26 14.65
N GLU A 115 -10.18 -1.20 14.93
CA GLU A 115 -11.41 -0.94 15.67
C GLU A 115 -11.15 -0.45 17.11
N GLU A 116 -10.21 -1.09 17.82
CA GLU A 116 -9.87 -0.72 19.19
C GLU A 116 -9.25 0.69 19.26
N LEU A 117 -8.28 0.97 18.38
CA LEU A 117 -7.54 2.24 18.36
C LEU A 117 -8.41 3.39 17.86
N ASP A 118 -9.26 3.18 16.85
CA ASP A 118 -10.20 4.19 16.38
C ASP A 118 -11.24 4.53 17.46
N ALA A 119 -11.74 3.52 18.19
CA ALA A 119 -12.65 3.73 19.30
C ALA A 119 -12.00 4.52 20.44
N ALA A 120 -10.73 4.24 20.76
CA ALA A 120 -9.97 5.00 21.77
C ALA A 120 -9.75 6.47 21.36
N LEU A 121 -9.41 6.72 20.09
CA LEU A 121 -9.27 8.08 19.56
C LEU A 121 -10.58 8.87 19.64
N LYS A 122 -11.72 8.21 19.37
CA LYS A 122 -13.06 8.81 19.48
C LYS A 122 -13.45 9.12 20.92
N ARG A 123 -13.12 8.23 21.87
CA ARG A 123 -13.31 8.49 23.31
C ARG A 123 -12.50 9.70 23.76
N GLY A 124 -11.27 9.83 23.25
CA GLY A 124 -10.41 10.97 23.56
C GLY A 124 -9.95 11.02 25.02
N ASP A 125 -9.96 9.88 25.72
CA ASP A 125 -9.43 9.78 27.09
C ASP A 125 -7.90 9.85 27.05
N ARG A 126 -7.35 10.90 27.67
CA ARG A 126 -5.91 11.16 27.70
C ARG A 126 -5.13 10.00 28.31
N GLU A 127 -5.57 9.46 29.45
CA GLU A 127 -4.84 8.38 30.11
C GLU A 127 -4.84 7.11 29.26
N GLU A 128 -5.96 6.82 28.61
CA GLU A 128 -6.08 5.72 27.67
C GLU A 128 -5.11 5.88 26.49
N LEU A 129 -5.09 7.05 25.86
CA LEU A 129 -4.20 7.34 24.72
C LEU A 129 -2.71 7.28 25.12
N GLU A 130 -2.35 7.76 26.30
CA GLU A 130 -0.98 7.65 26.83
C GLU A 130 -0.59 6.19 27.11
N ARG A 131 -1.50 5.37 27.65
CA ARG A 131 -1.29 3.92 27.80
C ARG A 131 -1.11 3.24 26.45
N LEU A 132 -1.92 3.58 25.46
CA LEU A 132 -1.82 3.02 24.11
C LEU A 132 -0.48 3.38 23.44
N LEU A 133 0.08 4.56 23.68
CA LEU A 133 1.42 4.92 23.17
C LEU A 133 2.54 4.04 23.70
N ALA A 134 2.36 3.34 24.83
CA ALA A 134 3.36 2.40 25.34
C ALA A 134 3.39 1.09 24.55
N ILE A 135 2.26 0.70 23.92
CA ILE A 135 2.12 -0.60 23.24
C ILE A 135 2.07 -0.48 21.71
N VAL A 136 1.58 0.64 21.17
CA VAL A 136 1.45 0.84 19.72
C VAL A 136 2.81 1.10 19.08
N SER A 137 3.16 0.25 18.13
CA SER A 137 4.39 0.37 17.33
C SER A 137 4.43 1.66 16.49
N PRO A 138 5.63 2.10 16.06
CA PRO A 138 5.73 3.21 15.11
C PRO A 138 4.87 3.00 13.86
N GLY A 139 4.30 4.08 13.33
CA GLY A 139 3.43 4.06 12.15
C GLY A 139 2.21 4.96 12.30
N TYR A 140 1.24 4.76 11.41
CA TYR A 140 0.01 5.56 11.30
C TYR A 140 -0.72 5.77 12.63
N TRP A 141 -0.99 4.68 13.37
CA TRP A 141 -1.74 4.78 14.64
C TRP A 141 -1.00 5.56 15.72
N ARG A 142 0.31 5.37 15.85
CA ARG A 142 1.12 6.13 16.81
C ARG A 142 1.12 7.62 16.48
N PHE A 143 1.16 7.97 15.20
CA PHE A 143 1.04 9.34 14.74
C PHE A 143 -0.33 9.93 15.09
N ARG A 144 -1.42 9.22 14.78
CA ARG A 144 -2.81 9.66 15.08
C ARG A 144 -3.04 9.86 16.58
N ILE A 145 -2.52 8.98 17.43
CA ILE A 145 -2.62 9.11 18.88
C ILE A 145 -1.87 10.35 19.38
N ARG A 146 -0.63 10.58 18.90
CA ARG A 146 0.14 11.78 19.26
C ARG A 146 -0.57 13.07 18.85
N SER A 147 -1.02 13.15 17.60
CA SER A 147 -1.76 14.30 17.09
C SER A 147 -3.03 14.58 17.92
N ARG A 148 -3.76 13.53 18.31
CA ARG A 148 -4.95 13.69 19.16
C ARG A 148 -4.60 14.19 20.57
N LEU A 149 -3.51 13.72 21.16
CA LEU A 149 -3.04 14.21 22.46
C LEU A 149 -2.59 15.68 22.39
N GLU A 150 -1.92 16.07 21.31
CA GLU A 150 -1.54 17.46 21.04
C GLU A 150 -2.78 18.36 20.96
N ASP A 151 -3.81 17.95 20.22
CA ASP A 151 -5.09 18.68 20.13
C ASP A 151 -5.76 18.85 21.50
N LEU A 152 -5.76 17.80 22.33
CA LEU A 152 -6.34 17.84 23.68
C LEU A 152 -5.57 18.79 24.60
N ASN A 153 -4.23 18.84 24.50
CA ASN A 153 -3.41 19.78 25.26
C ASN A 153 -3.66 21.23 24.83
N ALA A 154 -3.76 21.47 23.52
CA ALA A 154 -4.05 22.80 22.98
C ALA A 154 -5.45 23.31 23.36
N ALA A 155 -6.42 22.40 23.53
CA ALA A 155 -7.76 22.73 24.01
C ALA A 155 -7.79 23.06 25.51
N SER A 156 -7.03 22.34 26.35
CA SER A 156 -6.97 22.61 27.79
C SER A 156 -6.36 23.98 28.11
N ASP A 157 -5.34 24.41 27.36
CA ASP A 157 -4.66 25.69 27.56
C ASP A 157 -5.51 26.91 27.16
N GLN A 158 -6.56 26.73 26.36
CA GLN A 158 -7.49 27.81 25.97
C GLN A 158 -8.65 28.01 26.96
N THR A 159 -8.87 27.05 27.85
CA THR A 159 -9.90 27.08 28.90
C THR A 159 -9.39 27.49 30.28
N ALA A 160 -8.08 27.75 30.41
CA ALA A 160 -7.42 28.26 31.62
C ALA A 160 -7.14 29.77 31.50
#